data_AF-A0A3N5U848-F1
#
_entry.id   AF-A0A3N5U848-F1
#
_cell.length_a   1.000
_cell.length_b   1.000
_cell.length_c   1.000
_cell.angle_alpha   90.00
_cell.angle_beta   90.00
_cell.angle_gamma   90.00
#
_symmetry.space_group_name_H-M   'P 1'
#
loop_
_entity.id
_entity.type
_entity.pdbx_description
1 polymer ?
#
loop_
_entity_poly.entity_id
_entity_poly.type
_entity_poly.pdbx_seq_one_letter_code
_entity_poly.pdbx_strand_id
1 'polypeptide(L)'
;MEEPLGDDERETFGLEPEEAQNIRADLEDLEGMRRTFQAQGVKGVVIVCERCEENHYYEWELLVENLEHMLQTGESQMHEPAFEVREEEYLQWDYGKGYVDALADTGLEPDNRVEVTRCPWCETPAEDHFRFCPSCGRSFAAVRVYKELVDRGLDEREVRAMLVRAGFEPF
;
A
#
# COMPACT_ATOMS: atom_id res chain seq x y z
N MET A 1 -32.70 19.10 49.23
CA MET A 1 -33.36 18.93 47.93
C MET A 1 -32.50 19.70 46.95
N GLU A 2 -31.99 18.95 45.98
CA GLU A 2 -31.24 19.38 44.79
C GLU A 2 -29.88 20.04 45.04
N GLU A 3 -28.87 19.17 45.10
CA GLU A 3 -27.51 19.50 44.68
C GLU A 3 -27.56 19.98 43.21
N PRO A 4 -26.94 21.11 42.86
CA PRO A 4 -26.79 21.45 41.46
C PRO A 4 -25.85 20.42 40.84
N LEU A 5 -26.36 19.66 39.87
CA LEU A 5 -25.56 18.87 38.94
C LEU A 5 -24.53 19.83 38.34
N GLY A 6 -23.26 19.63 38.69
CA GLY A 6 -22.16 20.27 38.01
C GLY A 6 -22.30 19.98 36.53
N ASP A 7 -22.24 21.04 35.75
CA ASP A 7 -22.12 21.00 34.30
C ASP A 7 -20.92 20.08 34.01
N ASP A 8 -21.21 18.84 33.62
CA ASP A 8 -20.24 17.94 33.01
C ASP A 8 -20.00 18.55 31.63
N GLU A 9 -19.25 19.64 31.62
CA GLU A 9 -18.51 20.12 30.46
C GLU A 9 -17.65 18.94 30.03
N ARG A 10 -18.24 18.08 29.19
CA ARG A 10 -17.49 17.19 28.33
C ARG A 10 -16.65 18.10 27.47
N GLU A 11 -15.47 18.46 27.97
CA GLU A 11 -14.40 19.00 27.17
C GLU A 11 -14.11 17.93 26.10
N THR A 12 -14.83 18.00 24.99
CA THR A 12 -14.37 17.45 23.73
C THR A 12 -13.17 18.33 23.36
N PHE A 13 -12.01 18.05 23.98
CA PHE A 13 -10.75 18.45 23.41
C PHE A 13 -10.71 17.74 22.07
N GLY A 14 -11.13 18.44 21.01
CA GLY A 14 -10.89 17.96 19.65
C GLY A 14 -9.41 17.65 19.50
N LEU A 15 -9.09 16.73 18.59
CA LEU A 15 -7.69 16.31 18.36
C LEU A 15 -6.76 17.51 18.32
N GLU A 16 -5.63 17.37 19.01
CA GLU A 16 -4.58 18.36 18.90
C GLU A 16 -4.11 18.44 17.43
N PRO A 17 -3.68 19.61 16.93
CA PRO A 17 -3.31 19.79 15.52
C PRO A 17 -2.21 18.83 15.03
N GLU A 18 -1.34 18.38 15.92
CA GLU A 18 -0.29 17.39 15.66
C GLU A 18 -0.87 15.98 15.52
N GLU A 19 -1.76 15.57 16.42
CA GLU A 19 -2.45 14.27 16.34
C GLU A 19 -3.28 14.17 15.05
N ALA A 20 -3.97 15.23 14.68
CA ALA A 20 -4.71 15.28 13.43
C ALA A 20 -3.79 15.23 12.19
N GLN A 21 -2.55 15.72 12.27
CA GLN A 21 -1.57 15.57 11.19
C GLN A 21 -1.07 14.13 11.10
N ASN A 22 -0.78 13.50 12.24
CA ASN A 22 -0.34 12.11 12.29
C ASN A 22 -1.40 11.17 11.70
N ILE A 23 -2.68 11.34 12.05
CA ILE A 23 -3.75 10.51 11.50
C ILE A 23 -3.90 10.71 9.97
N ARG A 24 -3.70 11.93 9.46
CA ARG A 24 -3.71 12.16 8.01
C ARG A 24 -2.53 11.47 7.32
N ALA A 25 -1.34 11.50 7.91
CA ALA A 25 -0.19 10.76 7.39
C ALA A 25 -0.45 9.24 7.39
N ASP A 26 -1.07 8.72 8.45
CA ASP A 26 -1.44 7.30 8.51
C ASP A 26 -2.48 6.92 7.43
N LEU A 27 -3.43 7.83 7.10
CA LEU A 27 -4.36 7.63 5.98
C LEU A 27 -3.61 7.57 4.62
N GLU A 28 -2.63 8.45 4.41
CA GLU A 28 -1.80 8.44 3.20
C GLU A 28 -0.98 7.14 3.08
N ASP A 29 -0.35 6.71 4.17
CA ASP A 29 0.39 5.44 4.25
C ASP A 29 -0.53 4.25 3.95
N LEU A 30 -1.72 4.24 4.55
CA LEU A 30 -2.73 3.19 4.36
C LEU A 30 -3.19 3.10 2.89
N GLU A 31 -3.41 4.24 2.24
CA GLU A 31 -3.74 4.28 0.82
C GLU A 31 -2.59 3.72 -0.04
N GLY A 32 -1.34 4.11 0.25
CA GLY A 32 -0.15 3.58 -0.42
C GLY A 32 -0.01 2.07 -0.26
N MET A 33 -0.22 1.56 0.96
CA MET A 33 -0.18 0.14 1.27
C MET A 33 -1.28 -0.62 0.53
N ARG A 34 -2.52 -0.13 0.59
CA ARG A 34 -3.65 -0.73 -0.11
C ARG A 34 -3.38 -0.83 -1.61
N ARG A 35 -2.96 0.25 -2.26
CA ARG A 35 -2.61 0.27 -3.69
C ARG A 35 -1.52 -0.76 -4.04
N THR A 36 -0.55 -0.94 -3.16
CA THR A 36 0.59 -1.83 -3.37
C THR A 36 0.23 -3.32 -3.19
N PHE A 37 -0.55 -3.63 -2.15
CA PHE A 37 -0.73 -5.00 -1.65
C PHE A 37 -2.11 -5.61 -1.93
N GLN A 38 -3.17 -4.80 -2.14
CA GLN A 38 -4.52 -5.32 -2.38
C GLN A 38 -4.58 -6.23 -3.62
N ALA A 39 -3.89 -5.85 -4.70
CA ALA A 39 -3.81 -6.65 -5.92
C ALA A 39 -3.10 -8.01 -5.74
N GLN A 40 -2.40 -8.20 -4.63
CA GLN A 40 -1.71 -9.45 -4.26
C GLN A 40 -2.57 -10.34 -3.35
N GLY A 41 -3.81 -9.93 -3.05
CA GLY A 41 -4.75 -10.67 -2.21
C GLY A 41 -4.71 -10.31 -0.72
N VAL A 42 -3.92 -9.29 -0.33
CA VAL A 42 -3.90 -8.80 1.05
C VAL A 42 -5.20 -8.05 1.34
N LYS A 43 -5.87 -8.41 2.44
CA LYS A 43 -7.18 -7.87 2.84
C LYS A 43 -7.10 -6.63 3.73
N GLY A 44 -5.94 -6.39 4.33
CA GLY A 44 -5.76 -5.30 5.28
C GLY A 44 -4.43 -5.35 6.01
N VAL A 45 -4.40 -4.72 7.18
CA VAL A 45 -3.21 -4.65 8.03
C VAL A 45 -3.43 -5.32 9.38
N VAL A 46 -2.32 -5.75 9.98
CA VAL A 46 -2.24 -6.11 11.39
C VAL A 46 -1.41 -5.07 12.12
N ILE A 47 -1.96 -4.55 13.21
CA ILE A 47 -1.33 -3.56 14.10
C ILE A 47 -1.14 -4.22 15.46
N VAL A 48 0.09 -4.19 15.98
CA VAL A 48 0.37 -4.64 17.35
C VAL A 48 0.01 -3.50 18.29
N CYS A 49 -1.00 -3.70 19.12
CA CYS A 49 -1.42 -2.67 20.07
C CYS A 49 -0.54 -2.72 21.32
N GLU A 50 0.20 -1.65 21.61
CA GLU A 50 1.09 -1.56 22.77
C GLU A 50 0.35 -1.58 24.12
N ARG A 51 -0.96 -1.27 24.14
CA ARG A 51 -1.77 -1.23 25.37
C ARG A 51 -2.31 -2.59 25.78
N CYS A 52 -2.82 -3.37 24.83
CA CYS A 52 -3.39 -4.70 25.12
C CYS A 52 -2.44 -5.85 24.77
N GLU A 53 -1.30 -5.57 24.13
CA GLU A 53 -0.30 -6.57 23.69
C GLU A 53 -0.88 -7.62 22.72
N GLU A 54 -1.93 -7.26 21.98
CA GLU A 54 -2.62 -8.12 21.01
C GLU A 54 -2.51 -7.58 19.57
N ASN A 55 -2.65 -8.50 18.61
CA ASN A 55 -2.72 -8.18 17.19
C ASN A 55 -4.13 -7.76 16.79
N HIS A 56 -4.27 -6.53 16.30
CA HIS A 56 -5.52 -6.02 15.76
C HIS A 56 -5.51 -6.12 14.23
N TYR A 57 -6.45 -6.89 13.69
CA TYR A 57 -6.62 -7.07 12.25
C TYR A 57 -7.67 -6.12 11.74
N TYR A 58 -7.29 -5.25 10.80
CA TYR A 58 -8.19 -4.33 10.15
C TYR A 58 -8.21 -4.61 8.66
N GLU A 59 -9.40 -4.84 8.10
CA GLU A 59 -9.60 -4.72 6.66
C GLU A 59 -9.37 -3.27 6.21
N TRP A 60 -9.00 -3.07 4.94
CA TRP A 60 -8.63 -1.76 4.41
C TRP A 60 -9.68 -0.68 4.71
N GLU A 61 -10.94 -0.95 4.36
CA GLU A 61 -12.06 -0.03 4.52
C GLU A 61 -12.35 0.26 6.00
N LEU A 62 -12.27 -0.76 6.85
CA LEU A 62 -12.51 -0.63 8.29
C LEU A 62 -11.49 0.30 8.96
N LEU A 63 -10.21 0.21 8.59
CA LEU A 63 -9.21 1.10 9.15
C LEU A 63 -9.36 2.54 8.63
N VAL A 64 -9.71 2.73 7.35
CA VAL A 64 -10.01 4.05 6.80
C VAL A 64 -11.16 4.70 7.58
N GLU A 65 -12.28 4.00 7.75
CA GLU A 65 -13.44 4.50 8.50
C GLU A 65 -13.07 4.88 9.95
N ASN A 66 -12.23 4.07 10.61
CA ASN A 66 -11.78 4.34 11.97
C ASN A 66 -10.90 5.61 12.05
N LEU A 67 -9.92 5.75 11.16
CA LEU A 67 -9.03 6.93 11.13
C LEU A 67 -9.80 8.21 10.76
N GLU A 68 -10.74 8.14 9.82
CA GLU A 68 -11.62 9.25 9.48
C GLU A 68 -12.54 9.64 10.65
N HIS A 69 -13.07 8.65 11.37
CA HIS A 69 -13.86 8.91 12.57
C HIS A 69 -13.01 9.56 13.67
N MET A 70 -11.78 9.07 13.88
CA MET A 70 -10.84 9.69 14.82
C MET A 70 -10.61 11.16 14.44
N LEU A 71 -10.37 11.48 13.17
CA LEU A 71 -10.22 12.87 12.71
C LEU A 71 -11.42 13.76 13.03
N GLN A 72 -12.64 13.20 13.02
CA GLN A 72 -13.87 13.96 13.25
C GLN A 72 -14.23 14.11 14.74
N THR A 73 -13.95 13.08 15.54
CA THR A 73 -14.47 12.95 16.91
C THR A 73 -13.40 12.97 17.99
N GLY A 74 -12.14 12.72 17.61
CA GLY A 74 -11.02 12.46 18.52
C GLY A 74 -11.02 11.08 19.17
N GLU A 75 -11.98 10.21 18.81
CA GLU A 75 -12.11 8.89 19.43
C GLU A 75 -12.01 7.77 18.39
N SER A 76 -11.30 6.71 18.77
CA SER A 76 -11.21 5.48 17.97
C SER A 76 -12.50 4.67 18.10
N GLN A 77 -13.02 4.15 16.99
CA GLN A 77 -14.16 3.25 17.03
C GLN A 77 -13.75 1.85 17.46
N MET A 78 -14.49 1.29 18.42
CA MET A 78 -14.43 -0.14 18.66
C MET A 78 -15.05 -0.86 17.46
N HIS A 79 -14.30 -1.80 16.91
CA HIS A 79 -14.81 -2.78 15.96
C HIS A 79 -14.81 -4.15 16.64
N GLU A 80 -15.69 -5.02 16.16
CA GLU A 80 -15.65 -6.41 16.60
C GLU A 80 -14.42 -7.12 16.01
N PRO A 81 -13.81 -8.07 16.75
CA PRO A 81 -12.73 -8.89 16.20
C PRO A 81 -13.21 -9.65 14.96
N ALA A 82 -12.36 -9.73 13.94
CA ALA A 82 -12.67 -10.52 12.75
C ALA A 82 -12.85 -12.01 13.10
N PHE A 83 -13.85 -12.64 12.50
CA PHE A 83 -14.15 -14.06 12.70
C PHE A 83 -13.22 -14.92 11.82
N GLU A 84 -12.60 -15.96 12.39
CA GLU A 84 -11.68 -16.87 11.69
C GLU A 84 -10.56 -16.15 10.89
N VAL A 85 -9.86 -15.22 11.55
CA VAL A 85 -8.72 -14.50 10.93
C VAL A 85 -7.67 -15.49 10.43
N ARG A 86 -7.26 -15.29 9.17
CA ARG A 86 -6.09 -15.93 8.56
C ARG A 86 -4.98 -14.91 8.48
N GLU A 87 -4.00 -15.03 9.37
CA GLU A 87 -2.94 -14.02 9.54
C GLU A 87 -2.18 -13.76 8.24
N GLU A 88 -2.02 -14.78 7.40
CA GLU A 88 -1.34 -14.68 6.10
C GLU A 88 -2.06 -13.78 5.07
N GLU A 89 -3.31 -13.39 5.33
CA GLU A 89 -4.09 -12.50 4.48
C GLU A 89 -3.91 -11.01 4.85
N TYR A 90 -3.12 -10.71 5.89
CA TYR A 90 -2.89 -9.36 6.42
C TYR A 90 -1.41 -8.99 6.41
N LEU A 91 -1.14 -7.68 6.26
CA LEU A 91 0.21 -7.11 6.24
C LEU A 91 0.57 -6.48 7.57
N GLN A 92 1.79 -6.70 8.09
CA GLN A 92 2.24 -5.94 9.26
C GLN A 92 2.37 -4.45 8.92
N TRP A 93 1.75 -3.59 9.73
CA TRP A 93 1.73 -2.13 9.52
C TRP A 93 3.12 -1.54 9.30
N ASP A 94 4.05 -1.78 10.23
CA ASP A 94 5.40 -1.19 10.16
C ASP A 94 6.17 -1.62 8.90
N TYR A 95 6.02 -2.89 8.50
CA TYR A 95 6.61 -3.38 7.27
C TYR A 95 5.98 -2.69 6.05
N GLY A 96 4.66 -2.57 6.01
CA GLY A 96 3.94 -1.93 4.92
C GLY A 96 4.32 -0.46 4.77
N LYS A 97 4.37 0.28 5.88
CA LYS A 97 4.79 1.69 5.96
C LYS A 97 6.22 1.87 5.44
N GLY A 98 7.18 1.07 5.94
CA GLY A 98 8.57 1.12 5.46
C GLY A 98 8.71 0.74 3.98
N TYR A 99 7.86 -0.17 3.47
CA TYR A 99 7.88 -0.55 2.07
C TYR A 99 7.38 0.59 1.17
N VAL A 100 6.27 1.25 1.52
CA VAL A 100 5.72 2.35 0.72
C VAL A 100 6.60 3.61 0.79
N ASP A 101 7.19 3.89 1.95
CA ASP A 101 8.21 4.94 2.12
C ASP A 101 9.40 4.72 1.16
N ALA A 102 9.94 3.51 1.12
CA ALA A 102 11.02 3.16 0.19
C ALA A 102 10.61 3.26 -1.29
N LEU A 103 9.35 2.93 -1.64
CA LEU A 103 8.84 3.12 -3.00
C LEU A 103 8.75 4.60 -3.37
N ALA A 104 8.26 5.45 -2.45
CA ALA A 104 8.18 6.89 -2.65
C ALA A 104 9.58 7.50 -2.84
N ASP A 105 10.53 7.16 -1.97
CA ASP A 105 11.91 7.61 -2.02
C ASP A 105 12.62 7.23 -3.33
N THR A 106 12.28 6.07 -3.89
CA THR A 106 12.87 5.56 -5.14
C THR A 106 12.07 5.94 -6.40
N GLY A 107 10.93 6.62 -6.25
CA GLY A 107 10.03 6.98 -7.36
C GLY A 107 9.38 5.79 -8.06
N LEU A 108 9.24 4.66 -7.35
CA LEU A 108 8.66 3.40 -7.84
C LEU A 108 7.21 3.22 -7.41
N GLU A 109 6.41 4.27 -7.51
CA GLU A 109 5.01 4.26 -7.08
C GLU A 109 4.18 3.22 -7.83
N PRO A 110 3.20 2.58 -7.16
CA PRO A 110 2.40 1.50 -7.74
C PRO A 110 1.57 1.94 -8.95
N ASP A 111 1.26 3.23 -9.10
CA ASP A 111 0.56 3.80 -10.26
C ASP A 111 1.47 4.09 -11.46
N ASN A 112 2.80 4.11 -11.28
CA ASN A 112 3.75 4.23 -12.40
C ASN A 112 4.07 2.86 -13.01
N ARG A 113 3.01 2.09 -13.31
CA ARG A 113 3.15 0.76 -13.91
C ARG A 113 3.22 0.88 -15.42
N VAL A 114 4.40 0.55 -15.94
CA VAL A 114 4.56 0.30 -17.37
C VAL A 114 3.73 -0.92 -17.77
N GLU A 115 2.64 -0.67 -18.51
CA GLU A 115 1.78 -1.70 -19.06
C GLU A 115 2.52 -2.54 -20.11
N VAL A 116 2.31 -3.86 -20.03
CA VAL A 116 2.80 -4.82 -21.02
C VAL A 116 1.61 -5.64 -21.50
N THR A 117 1.01 -5.20 -22.60
CA THR A 117 -0.18 -5.85 -23.17
C THR A 117 0.15 -7.10 -23.99
N ARG A 118 1.44 -7.30 -24.33
CA ARG A 118 1.90 -8.46 -25.11
C ARG A 118 3.36 -8.78 -24.82
N CYS A 119 3.67 -10.07 -24.76
CA CYS A 119 5.04 -10.55 -24.67
C CYS A 119 5.83 -10.19 -25.93
N PRO A 120 6.95 -9.46 -25.85
CA PRO A 120 7.73 -9.07 -27.03
C PRO A 120 8.48 -10.24 -27.68
N TRP A 121 8.55 -11.39 -27.01
CA TRP A 121 9.32 -12.55 -27.50
C TRP A 121 8.47 -13.62 -28.19
N CYS A 122 7.26 -13.86 -27.70
CA CYS A 122 6.38 -14.89 -28.23
C CYS A 122 4.97 -14.39 -28.53
N GLU A 123 4.75 -13.08 -28.43
CA GLU A 123 3.51 -12.39 -28.78
C GLU A 123 2.27 -12.81 -27.99
N THR A 124 2.43 -13.60 -26.93
CA THR A 124 1.33 -13.97 -26.05
C THR A 124 0.73 -12.71 -25.40
N PRO A 125 -0.59 -12.50 -25.47
CA PRO A 125 -1.26 -11.44 -24.73
C PRO A 125 -0.91 -11.50 -23.24
N ALA A 126 -0.73 -10.34 -22.64
CA ALA A 126 -0.38 -10.22 -21.24
C ALA A 126 -1.34 -9.24 -20.54
N GLU A 127 -1.72 -9.59 -19.33
CA GLU A 127 -2.47 -8.73 -18.42
C GLU A 127 -1.50 -8.00 -17.49
N ASP A 128 -1.88 -6.83 -16.99
CA ASP A 128 -0.97 -5.94 -16.26
C ASP A 128 -0.36 -6.57 -15.01
N HIS A 129 -1.11 -7.49 -14.37
CA HIS A 129 -0.67 -8.17 -13.17
C HIS A 129 0.33 -9.32 -13.44
N PHE A 130 0.56 -9.71 -14.70
CA PHE A 130 1.51 -10.78 -15.02
C PHE A 130 2.96 -10.33 -14.75
N ARG A 131 3.67 -11.14 -13.95
CA ARG A 131 5.11 -10.96 -13.68
C ARG A 131 5.97 -11.65 -14.75
N PHE A 132 5.46 -12.73 -15.34
CA PHE A 132 6.11 -13.55 -16.36
C PHE A 132 5.14 -13.83 -17.51
N CYS A 133 5.67 -14.07 -18.71
CA CYS A 133 4.86 -14.51 -19.84
C CYS A 133 4.28 -15.90 -19.55
N PRO A 134 2.95 -16.09 -19.66
CA PRO A 134 2.32 -17.39 -19.37
C PRO A 134 2.66 -18.48 -20.40
N SER A 135 3.16 -18.10 -21.58
CA SER A 135 3.55 -19.06 -22.62
C SER A 135 5.03 -19.43 -22.56
N CYS A 136 5.93 -18.45 -22.50
CA CYS A 136 7.37 -18.68 -22.59
C CYS A 136 8.13 -18.54 -21.26
N GLY A 137 7.44 -18.17 -20.18
CA GLY A 137 8.02 -18.05 -18.83
C GLY A 137 8.99 -16.88 -18.62
N ARG A 138 9.26 -16.07 -19.65
CA ARG A 138 10.18 -14.92 -19.54
C ARG A 138 9.62 -13.83 -18.62
N SER A 139 10.48 -13.24 -17.81
CA SER A 139 10.10 -12.12 -16.93
C SER A 139 9.75 -10.87 -17.72
N PHE A 140 8.67 -10.20 -17.36
CA PHE A 140 8.32 -8.88 -17.91
C PHE A 140 9.06 -7.73 -17.22
N ALA A 141 9.86 -7.99 -16.18
CA ALA A 141 10.61 -6.93 -15.49
C ALA A 141 11.53 -6.15 -16.45
N ALA A 142 12.28 -6.86 -17.30
CA ALA A 142 13.17 -6.23 -18.29
C ALA A 142 12.39 -5.39 -19.32
N VAL A 143 11.17 -5.83 -19.68
CA VAL A 143 10.29 -5.09 -20.61
C VAL A 143 9.81 -3.79 -20.02
N ARG A 144 9.40 -3.82 -18.75
CA ARG A 144 8.96 -2.63 -18.02
C ARG A 144 10.11 -1.62 -17.88
N VAL A 145 11.30 -2.07 -17.47
CA VAL A 145 12.50 -1.21 -17.37
C VAL A 145 12.88 -0.64 -18.73
N TYR A 146 12.90 -1.46 -19.79
CA TYR A 146 13.18 -1.00 -21.15
C TYR A 146 12.24 0.13 -21.55
N LYS A 147 10.93 -0.07 -21.40
CA LYS A 147 9.93 0.90 -21.85
C LYS A 147 9.96 2.18 -21.01
N GLU A 148 10.16 2.08 -19.69
CA GLU A 148 10.35 3.28 -18.85
C GLU A 148 11.55 4.13 -19.30
N LEU A 149 12.69 3.48 -19.57
CA LEU A 149 13.90 4.20 -19.99
C LEU A 149 13.74 4.84 -21.37
N VAL A 150 13.12 4.13 -22.31
CA VAL A 150 12.83 4.67 -23.66
C VAL A 150 11.81 5.80 -23.58
N ASP A 151 10.76 5.67 -22.77
CA ASP A 151 9.74 6.71 -22.59
C ASP A 151 10.33 7.97 -21.92
N ARG A 152 11.39 7.83 -21.11
CA ARG A 152 12.22 8.92 -20.57
C ARG A 152 13.24 9.52 -21.56
N GLY A 153 13.27 9.02 -22.79
CA GLY A 153 14.10 9.55 -23.88
C GLY A 153 15.51 8.99 -23.98
N LEU A 154 15.82 7.87 -23.31
CA LEU A 154 17.08 7.17 -23.53
C LEU A 154 17.07 6.47 -24.90
N ASP A 155 18.25 6.40 -25.53
CA ASP A 155 18.39 5.71 -26.82
C ASP A 155 18.10 4.22 -26.69
N GLU A 156 17.26 3.72 -27.59
CA GLU A 156 16.79 2.33 -27.57
C GLU A 156 17.95 1.31 -27.62
N ARG A 157 18.97 1.56 -28.45
CA ARG A 157 20.09 0.64 -28.60
C ARG A 157 20.94 0.61 -27.33
N GLU A 158 21.11 1.77 -26.71
CA GLU A 158 21.84 1.88 -25.45
C GLU A 158 21.14 1.15 -24.31
N VAL A 159 19.82 1.31 -24.18
CA VAL A 159 19.00 0.62 -23.18
C VAL A 159 19.06 -0.90 -23.39
N ARG A 160 18.87 -1.39 -24.62
CA ARG A 160 19.00 -2.82 -24.94
C ARG A 160 20.38 -3.36 -24.57
N ALA A 161 21.45 -2.64 -24.93
CA ALA A 161 22.81 -3.03 -24.59
C ALA A 161 23.08 -3.02 -23.07
N MET A 162 22.46 -2.10 -22.31
CA MET A 162 22.51 -2.11 -20.84
C MET A 162 21.80 -3.34 -20.26
N LEU A 163 20.59 -3.66 -20.72
CA LEU A 163 19.81 -4.79 -20.23
C LEU A 163 20.50 -6.13 -20.55
N VAL A 164 21.06 -6.29 -21.74
CA VAL A 164 21.87 -7.45 -22.11
C VAL A 164 23.07 -7.61 -21.18
N ARG A 165 23.84 -6.53 -20.95
CA ARG A 165 25.00 -6.56 -20.02
C ARG A 165 24.59 -6.83 -18.57
N ALA A 166 23.38 -6.47 -18.18
CA ALA A 166 22.80 -6.77 -16.87
C ALA A 166 22.21 -8.19 -16.77
N GLY A 167 22.29 -9.01 -17.84
CA GLY A 167 21.87 -10.41 -17.85
C GLY A 167 20.41 -10.65 -18.23
N PHE A 168 19.69 -9.65 -18.76
CA PHE A 168 18.29 -9.78 -19.20
C PHE A 168 18.15 -10.33 -20.63
N GLU A 169 19.01 -11.26 -21.03
CA GLU A 169 19.05 -11.79 -22.39
C GLU A 169 17.86 -12.73 -22.70
N PRO A 170 17.32 -12.70 -23.92
CA PRO A 170 17.59 -11.79 -25.03
C PRO A 170 16.74 -10.51 -24.94
N PHE A 171 17.33 -9.37 -25.29
CA PHE A 171 16.65 -8.07 -25.38
C PHE A 171 17.11 -7.30 -26.62
#